data_AF-A0A2W5R8D1-F1
#
_entry.id   AF-A0A2W5R8D1-F1
#
_cell.length_a   1.000
_cell.length_b   1.000
_cell.length_c   1.000
_cell.angle_alpha   90.00
_cell.angle_beta   90.00
_cell.angle_gamma   90.00
#
_symmetry.space_group_name_H-M   'P 1'
#
loop_
_entity.id
_entity.type
_entity.pdbx_description
1 polymer ?
#
loop_
_entity_poly.entity_id
_entity_poly.type
_entity_poly.pdbx_seq_one_letter_code
_entity_poly.pdbx_strand_id
1 'polypeptide(L)'
;MSFTAITLEAAQAIEPTELSGVIDGIPVNPADPPARDIKNDERETEELILWWRQPYLQWNKRGHWEIRCLDGGAWDRPTFIGSHDELAGAIELAKKPTRAYAIWERQAMENGEALMRTLGLDE
;
A
#
# COMPACT_ATOMS: atom_id res chain seq x y z
N MET A 1 3.90 13.73 8.99
CA MET A 1 2.58 13.78 8.32
C MET A 1 1.51 13.42 9.34
N SER A 2 0.35 14.08 9.31
CA SER A 2 -0.80 13.72 10.15
C SER A 2 -1.84 13.06 9.25
N PHE A 3 -2.22 11.83 9.57
CA PHE A 3 -3.30 11.15 8.88
C PHE A 3 -4.55 11.24 9.75
N THR A 4 -5.57 11.94 9.28
CA THR A 4 -6.87 11.93 9.93
C THR A 4 -7.59 10.64 9.55
N ALA A 5 -7.84 9.78 10.52
CA ALA A 5 -8.64 8.58 10.32
C ALA A 5 -10.10 8.97 10.06
N ILE A 6 -10.71 8.37 9.04
CA ILE A 6 -12.09 8.59 8.63
C ILE A 6 -12.74 7.22 8.35
N THR A 7 -14.01 7.06 8.73
CA THR A 7 -14.75 5.83 8.44
C THR A 7 -15.09 5.75 6.95
N LEU A 8 -15.19 4.52 6.43
CA LEU A 8 -15.58 4.31 5.03
C LEU A 8 -16.94 4.95 4.71
N GLU A 9 -17.90 4.88 5.63
CA GLU A 9 -19.23 5.48 5.47
C GLU A 9 -19.17 7.00 5.32
N ALA A 10 -18.38 7.67 6.16
CA ALA A 10 -18.19 9.12 6.06
C ALA A 10 -17.46 9.50 4.78
N ALA A 11 -16.47 8.70 4.36
CA ALA A 11 -15.71 8.95 3.15
C ALA A 11 -16.54 8.83 1.86
N GLN A 12 -17.51 7.91 1.82
CA GLN A 12 -18.41 7.75 0.67
C GLN A 12 -19.33 8.97 0.43
N ALA A 13 -19.55 9.81 1.46
CA ALA A 13 -20.32 11.04 1.32
C ALA A 13 -19.50 12.23 0.81
N ILE A 14 -18.19 12.05 0.59
CA ILE A 14 -17.26 13.10 0.15
C ILE A 14 -16.94 12.87 -1.32
N GLU A 15 -16.91 13.94 -2.11
CA GLU A 15 -16.47 13.88 -3.50
C GLU A 15 -15.04 13.32 -3.60
N PRO A 16 -14.76 12.35 -4.48
CA PRO A 16 -13.44 11.69 -4.56
C PRO A 16 -12.24 12.64 -4.73
N THR A 17 -12.44 13.81 -5.34
CA THR A 17 -11.39 14.83 -5.50
C THR A 17 -11.07 15.58 -4.21
N GLU A 18 -12.02 15.68 -3.29
CA GLU A 18 -11.91 16.40 -2.02
C GLU A 18 -11.62 15.44 -0.84
N LEU A 19 -11.81 14.14 -1.03
CA LEU A 19 -11.54 13.14 -0.02
C LEU A 19 -10.03 13.01 0.22
N SER A 20 -9.59 13.24 1.47
CA SER A 20 -8.24 12.93 1.92
C SER A 20 -8.29 12.43 3.37
N GLY A 21 -7.53 11.38 3.67
CA GLY A 21 -7.51 10.78 5.01
C GLY A 21 -6.97 9.36 5.02
N VAL A 22 -7.17 8.66 6.13
CA VAL A 22 -6.88 7.23 6.24
C VAL A 22 -8.15 6.46 6.54
N ILE A 23 -8.45 5.46 5.71
CA ILE A 23 -9.59 4.56 5.85
C ILE A 23 -9.04 3.15 6.00
N ASP A 24 -9.38 2.46 7.09
CA ASP A 24 -8.89 1.11 7.38
C ASP A 24 -7.36 0.96 7.28
N GLY A 25 -6.60 1.98 7.68
CA GLY A 25 -5.13 2.00 7.59
C GLY A 25 -4.58 2.28 6.18
N ILE A 26 -5.45 2.58 5.21
CA ILE A 26 -5.07 2.91 3.85
C ILE A 26 -5.15 4.43 3.62
N PRO A 27 -4.03 5.11 3.29
CA PRO A 27 -4.05 6.50 2.88
C PRO A 27 -4.83 6.69 1.58
N VAL A 28 -5.75 7.65 1.57
CA VAL A 28 -6.55 8.05 0.41
C VAL A 28 -6.22 9.49 0.07
N ASN A 29 -5.84 9.73 -1.20
CA ASN A 29 -5.31 11.00 -1.69
C ASN A 29 -4.36 11.65 -0.69
N PRO A 30 -3.26 10.96 -0.31
CA PRO A 30 -2.27 11.56 0.57
C PRO A 30 -1.72 12.84 -0.07
N ALA A 31 -1.48 13.86 0.77
CA ALA A 31 -0.93 15.13 0.30
C ALA A 31 0.51 14.98 -0.25
N ASP A 32 1.25 14.03 0.31
CA ASP A 32 2.66 13.77 -0.03
C ASP A 32 2.86 12.26 -0.33
N PRO A 33 2.35 11.76 -1.47
CA PRO A 33 2.57 10.38 -1.89
C PRO A 33 4.03 10.15 -2.30
N PRO A 34 4.51 8.90 -2.33
CA PRO A 34 5.87 8.63 -2.77
C PRO A 34 6.13 9.13 -4.19
N ALA A 35 7.33 9.70 -4.40
CA ALA A 35 7.73 10.24 -5.69
C ALA A 35 7.77 9.16 -6.78
N ARG A 36 7.48 9.54 -8.03
CA ARG A 36 7.33 8.61 -9.18
C ARG A 36 8.56 8.54 -10.09
N ASP A 37 9.64 9.19 -9.69
CA ASP A 37 10.87 9.39 -10.46
C ASP A 37 12.13 9.33 -9.58
N ILE A 38 12.01 8.72 -8.39
CA ILE A 38 13.13 8.52 -7.46
C ILE A 38 13.35 7.01 -7.31
N LYS A 39 14.59 6.58 -7.54
CA LYS A 39 14.97 5.18 -7.36
C LYS A 39 14.91 4.79 -5.90
N ASN A 40 14.54 3.54 -5.60
CA ASN A 40 14.41 3.06 -4.21
C ASN A 40 15.70 3.21 -3.38
N ASP A 41 16.88 3.12 -4.00
CA ASP A 41 18.20 3.30 -3.39
C ASP A 41 18.60 4.78 -3.21
N GLU A 42 17.87 5.70 -3.83
CA GLU A 42 18.04 7.16 -3.73
C GLU A 42 16.98 7.81 -2.83
N ARG A 43 16.03 7.03 -2.27
CA ARG A 43 14.96 7.53 -1.38
C ARG A 43 15.46 7.77 0.03
N GLU A 44 14.87 8.78 0.67
CA GLU A 44 15.11 9.06 2.09
C GLU A 44 14.59 7.92 2.96
N THR A 45 15.27 7.69 4.09
CA THR A 45 14.93 6.58 5.00
C THR A 45 13.53 6.75 5.59
N GLU A 46 13.12 7.98 5.90
CA GLU A 46 11.81 8.32 6.43
C GLU A 46 10.69 8.02 5.42
N GLU A 47 10.93 8.25 4.12
CA GLU A 47 9.99 7.90 3.06
C GLU A 47 9.82 6.38 2.98
N LEU A 48 10.94 5.64 3.00
CA LEU A 48 10.92 4.18 2.99
C LEU A 48 10.19 3.63 4.22
N ILE A 49 10.47 4.13 5.42
CA ILE A 49 9.78 3.70 6.65
C ILE A 49 8.26 3.91 6.52
N LEU A 50 7.84 5.03 5.94
CA LEU A 50 6.42 5.37 5.87
C LEU A 50 5.68 4.62 4.76
N TRP A 51 6.33 4.44 3.61
CA TRP A 51 5.65 4.03 2.39
C TRP A 51 6.00 2.62 1.92
N TRP A 52 7.09 2.03 2.42
CA TRP A 52 7.51 0.72 1.96
C TRP A 52 6.45 -0.33 2.30
N ARG A 53 5.92 -0.98 1.25
CA ARG A 53 4.81 -1.94 1.31
C ARG A 53 3.52 -1.38 1.91
N GLN A 54 3.37 -0.06 1.98
CA GLN A 54 2.12 0.62 2.35
C GLN A 54 1.36 0.97 1.07
N PRO A 55 0.23 0.32 0.77
CA PRO A 55 -0.62 0.70 -0.35
C PRO A 55 -1.38 1.99 -0.03
N TYR A 56 -1.66 2.76 -1.08
CA TYR A 56 -2.43 4.00 -1.01
C TYR A 56 -3.29 4.17 -2.25
N LEU A 57 -4.36 4.95 -2.09
CA LEU A 57 -5.31 5.27 -3.15
C LEU A 57 -5.09 6.69 -3.65
N GLN A 58 -5.21 6.89 -4.96
CA GLN A 58 -5.21 8.20 -5.58
C GLN A 58 -6.34 8.28 -6.60
N TRP A 59 -7.14 9.35 -6.53
CA TRP A 59 -8.20 9.60 -7.49
C TRP A 59 -7.61 10.04 -8.85
N ASN A 60 -7.93 9.31 -9.90
CA ASN A 60 -7.52 9.64 -11.26
C ASN A 60 -8.51 10.66 -11.88
N LYS A 61 -7.99 11.61 -12.67
CA LYS A 61 -8.79 12.57 -13.45
C LYS A 61 -9.76 11.93 -14.45
N ARG A 62 -9.60 10.63 -14.74
CA ARG A 62 -10.48 9.81 -15.58
C ARG A 62 -11.63 9.16 -14.80
N GLY A 63 -11.77 9.42 -13.50
CA GLY A 63 -12.94 9.03 -12.72
C GLY A 63 -12.85 7.64 -12.06
N HIS A 64 -11.66 7.21 -11.62
CA HIS A 64 -11.48 5.96 -10.88
C HIS A 64 -10.36 6.09 -9.84
N TRP A 65 -10.36 5.22 -8.84
CA TRP A 65 -9.28 5.07 -7.87
C TRP A 65 -8.14 4.26 -8.46
N GLU A 66 -6.92 4.77 -8.38
CA GLU A 66 -5.71 4.01 -8.61
C GLU A 66 -5.14 3.53 -7.27
N ILE A 67 -4.77 2.26 -7.21
CA ILE A 67 -4.11 1.65 -6.07
C ILE A 67 -2.63 1.55 -6.39
N ARG A 68 -1.78 2.13 -5.54
CA ARG A 68 -0.33 2.18 -5.71
C ARG A 68 0.38 1.75 -4.45
N CYS A 69 1.59 1.21 -4.58
CA CYS A 69 2.41 0.81 -3.44
C CYS A 69 3.90 0.89 -3.77
N LEU A 70 4.69 1.38 -2.82
CA LEU A 70 6.14 1.36 -2.91
C LEU A 70 6.65 0.01 -2.39
N ASP A 71 6.70 -1.00 -3.26
CA ASP A 71 6.99 -2.40 -2.88
C ASP A 71 8.21 -3.00 -3.58
N GLY A 72 8.96 -2.18 -4.33
CA GLY A 72 10.09 -2.62 -5.14
C GLY A 72 9.70 -3.30 -6.46
N GLY A 73 8.41 -3.36 -6.83
CA GLY A 73 7.97 -3.85 -8.13
C GLY A 73 8.42 -2.97 -9.31
N ALA A 74 8.62 -1.68 -9.07
CA ALA A 74 9.33 -0.77 -9.97
C ALA A 74 10.55 -0.15 -9.28
N TRP A 75 11.56 0.19 -10.08
CA TRP A 75 12.79 0.79 -9.58
C TRP A 75 12.54 2.21 -9.07
N ASP A 76 11.87 3.04 -9.87
CA ASP A 76 11.83 4.50 -9.75
C ASP A 76 10.49 5.06 -9.26
N ARG A 77 9.51 4.20 -8.95
CA ARG A 77 8.16 4.64 -8.61
C ARG A 77 7.38 3.61 -7.81
N PRO A 78 6.27 4.03 -7.18
CA PRO A 78 5.24 3.11 -6.72
C PRO A 78 4.68 2.26 -7.85
N THR A 79 4.61 0.96 -7.61
CA THR A 79 3.95 -0.02 -8.46
C THR A 79 2.47 0.33 -8.57
N PHE A 80 1.94 0.31 -9.79
CA PHE A 80 0.49 0.37 -10.02
C PHE A 80 -0.09 -1.03 -9.81
N ILE A 81 -0.89 -1.19 -8.75
CA ILE A 81 -1.48 -2.47 -8.38
C ILE A 81 -2.75 -2.73 -9.21
N GLY A 82 -3.54 -1.69 -9.45
CA GLY A 82 -4.78 -1.76 -10.19
C GLY A 82 -5.63 -0.52 -10.00
N SER A 83 -6.87 -0.58 -10.48
CA SER A 83 -7.85 0.50 -10.34
C SER A 83 -9.23 -0.04 -10.02
N HIS A 84 -10.07 0.81 -9.42
CA HIS A 84 -11.47 0.50 -9.14
C HIS A 84 -12.32 1.77 -9.19
N ASP A 85 -13.57 1.67 -9.63
CA ASP A 85 -14.45 2.83 -9.76
C ASP A 85 -15.00 3.27 -8.39
N GLU A 86 -15.26 2.30 -7.51
CA GLU A 86 -15.77 2.53 -6.15
C GLU A 86 -14.68 2.51 -5.08
N LEU A 87 -14.80 3.37 -4.08
CA LEU A 87 -13.84 3.50 -2.97
C LEU A 87 -13.70 2.20 -2.16
N ALA A 88 -14.81 1.55 -1.82
CA ALA A 88 -14.80 0.32 -1.03
C ALA A 88 -14.03 -0.80 -1.74
N GLY A 89 -14.28 -1.02 -3.03
CA GLY A 89 -13.56 -2.03 -3.81
C GLY A 89 -12.08 -1.69 -3.98
N ALA A 90 -11.72 -0.41 -4.07
CA ALA A 90 -10.32 0.03 -4.10
C ALA A 90 -9.59 -0.29 -2.78
N ILE A 91 -10.24 -0.07 -1.63
CA ILE A 91 -9.70 -0.42 -0.31
C ILE A 91 -9.52 -1.93 -0.16
N GLU A 92 -10.52 -2.72 -0.56
CA GLU A 92 -10.43 -4.18 -0.53
C GLU A 92 -9.33 -4.73 -1.45
N LEU A 93 -9.07 -4.06 -2.57
CA LEU A 93 -7.93 -4.38 -3.43
C LEU A 93 -6.60 -4.00 -2.77
N ALA A 94 -6.52 -2.84 -2.11
CA ALA A 94 -5.33 -2.36 -1.42
C ALA A 94 -4.93 -3.24 -0.23
N LYS A 95 -5.89 -3.85 0.48
CA LYS A 95 -5.62 -4.77 1.60
C LYS A 95 -4.97 -6.08 1.15
N LYS A 96 -5.02 -6.44 -0.14
CA LYS A 96 -4.44 -7.69 -0.64
C LYS A 96 -2.93 -7.55 -0.80
N PRO A 97 -2.13 -8.56 -0.41
CA PRO A 97 -0.69 -8.50 -0.59
C PRO A 97 -0.34 -8.46 -2.08
N THR A 98 0.60 -7.59 -2.47
CA THR A 98 1.06 -7.55 -3.85
C THR A 98 1.96 -8.74 -4.13
N ARG A 99 2.04 -9.18 -5.39
CA ARG A 99 2.92 -10.29 -5.80
C ARG A 99 4.39 -10.03 -5.42
N ALA A 100 4.84 -8.77 -5.44
CA ALA A 100 6.22 -8.40 -5.18
C ALA A 100 6.67 -8.80 -3.77
N TYR A 101 5.85 -8.57 -2.74
CA TYR A 101 6.21 -8.96 -1.37
C TYR A 101 5.49 -10.20 -0.84
N ALA A 102 4.37 -10.63 -1.43
CA ALA A 102 3.71 -11.89 -1.05
C ALA A 102 4.63 -13.11 -1.23
N ILE A 103 5.46 -13.13 -2.29
CA ILE A 103 6.44 -14.20 -2.51
C ILE A 103 7.47 -14.22 -1.38
N TRP A 104 7.97 -13.04 -1.02
CA TRP A 104 8.98 -12.90 0.03
C TRP A 104 8.44 -13.29 1.41
N GLU A 105 7.21 -12.90 1.70
CA GLU A 105 6.55 -13.21 2.97
C GLU A 105 6.26 -14.71 3.10
N ARG A 106 5.78 -15.38 2.04
CA ARG A 106 5.66 -16.84 2.02
C ARG A 106 7.00 -17.52 2.24
N GLN A 107 8.02 -17.10 1.49
CA GLN A 107 9.33 -17.72 1.61
C GLN A 107 9.94 -17.49 3.00
N ALA A 108 9.71 -16.33 3.62
CA ALA A 108 10.12 -16.06 4.99
C ALA A 108 9.39 -16.96 6.00
N MET A 109 8.08 -17.18 5.84
CA MET A 109 7.32 -18.12 6.67
C MET A 109 7.80 -19.55 6.48
N GLU A 110 7.93 -20.03 5.24
CA GLU A 110 8.43 -21.37 4.92
C GLU A 110 9.85 -21.60 5.48
N ASN A 111 10.73 -20.62 5.34
CA ASN A 111 12.09 -20.67 5.91
C ASN A 111 12.06 -20.66 7.45
N GLY A 112 11.17 -19.87 8.05
CA GLY A 112 10.97 -19.83 9.50
C GLY A 112 10.47 -21.16 10.04
N GLU A 113 9.44 -21.75 9.42
CA GLU A 113 8.93 -23.08 9.75
C GLU A 113 10.01 -24.16 9.58
N ALA A 114 10.76 -24.13 8.48
CA ALA A 114 11.86 -25.06 8.25
C ALA A 114 12.97 -24.92 9.29
N LEU A 115 13.28 -23.70 9.73
CA LEU A 115 14.22 -23.42 10.80
C LEU A 115 13.72 -23.97 12.14
N MET A 116 12.47 -23.70 12.51
CA MET A 116 11.86 -24.22 13.74
C MET A 116 11.88 -25.75 13.76
N ARG A 117 11.56 -26.39 12.63
CA ARG A 117 11.66 -27.85 12.43
C ARG A 117 13.07 -28.40 12.60
N THR A 118 14.06 -27.70 12.06
CA THR A 118 15.46 -28.11 12.16
C THR A 118 15.98 -28.00 13.59
N LEU A 119 15.46 -27.04 14.36
CA LEU A 119 15.83 -26.81 15.75
C LEU A 119 15.03 -27.67 16.74
N GLY A 120 14.01 -28.41 16.29
CA GLY A 120 13.12 -29.19 17.15
C GLY A 120 12.29 -28.31 18.08
N LEU A 121 11.93 -27.11 17.62
CA LEU A 121 11.14 -26.11 18.35
C LEU A 121 9.70 -25.99 17.80
N ASP A 122 9.36 -26.85 16.85
CA ASP A 122 8.01 -27.12 16.40
C ASP A 122 7.22 -27.81 17.52
N GLU A 123 6.24 -27.09 18.08
CA GLU A 123 5.29 -27.60 19.10
C GLU A 123 4.40 -28.74 18.58
#